data_AF-A0A0M8VZZ3-F1
#
_entry.id   AF-A0A0M8VZZ3-F1
#
_cell.length_a   1.000
_cell.length_b   1.000
_cell.length_c   1.000
_cell.angle_alpha   90.00
_cell.angle_beta   90.00
_cell.angle_gamma   90.00
#
_symmetry.space_group_name_H-M   'P 1'
#
loop_
_entity.id
_entity.type
_entity.pdbx_description
1 polymer ?
#
loop_
_entity_poly.entity_id
_entity_poly.type
_entity_poly.pdbx_seq_one_letter_code
_entity_poly.pdbx_strand_id
1 'polypeptide(L)'
;MEHRLADRVRALGGPVAVAYSGGADSALVLAAAARVLGPEQVLAVTAVSESLADGELLAARRLADDLGVTHLTPRTHESALPGYRANGPDRCYFCKSEVLDTIAALAHEHGFETVATGTNADDAADPYRPGIRAGRERGIRTPLLDAGLTKAEVRRLSRHWSLPTWNKPATPCLASRVRYGIEVTPYRLARVDRAEAAVRTLLAEAGLQVTDLRVRDLGDRARVEVDPALVSRAAALPALGEVLAAAGFAALPHQVEPFRSGRLNTEP
;
A
#
# COMPACT_ATOMS: atom_id res chain seq x y z
N MET A 1 12.38 -21.25 -3.89
CA MET A 1 11.36 -20.22 -3.59
C MET A 1 9.97 -20.73 -3.94
N GLU A 2 9.72 -21.02 -5.22
CA GLU A 2 8.41 -21.43 -5.73
C GLU A 2 7.83 -22.66 -5.03
N HIS A 3 8.60 -23.76 -4.93
CA HIS A 3 8.15 -24.96 -4.22
C HIS A 3 7.76 -24.67 -2.76
N ARG A 4 8.60 -23.93 -2.01
CA ARG A 4 8.29 -23.51 -0.63
C ARG A 4 6.97 -22.74 -0.55
N LEU A 5 6.75 -21.78 -1.46
CA LEU A 5 5.53 -20.99 -1.49
C LEU A 5 4.31 -21.86 -1.84
N ALA A 6 4.44 -22.71 -2.86
CA ALA A 6 3.38 -23.62 -3.26
C ALA A 6 2.99 -24.56 -2.12
N ASP A 7 3.95 -25.10 -1.38
CA ASP A 7 3.68 -25.95 -0.22
C ASP A 7 2.93 -25.20 0.88
N ARG A 8 3.32 -23.94 1.17
CA ARG A 8 2.59 -23.11 2.14
C ARG A 8 1.17 -22.80 1.68
N VAL A 9 0.98 -22.53 0.39
CA VAL A 9 -0.35 -22.28 -0.19
C VAL A 9 -1.23 -23.55 -0.12
N ARG A 10 -0.70 -24.73 -0.46
CA ARG A 10 -1.45 -26.00 -0.30
C ARG A 10 -1.84 -26.26 1.14
N ALA A 11 -0.94 -25.95 2.08
CA ALA A 11 -1.18 -26.14 3.51
C ALA A 11 -2.24 -25.19 4.09
N LEU A 12 -2.65 -24.13 3.38
CA LEU A 12 -3.76 -23.27 3.81
C LEU A 12 -5.10 -24.01 3.79
N GLY A 13 -5.27 -25.00 2.90
CA GLY A 13 -6.56 -25.60 2.58
C GLY A 13 -7.46 -24.60 1.84
N GLY A 14 -7.81 -24.89 0.59
CA GLY A 14 -8.79 -24.08 -0.15
C GLY A 14 -10.20 -24.26 0.41
N PRO A 15 -11.10 -23.28 0.25
CA PRO A 15 -10.93 -22.01 -0.45
C PRO A 15 -10.22 -20.90 0.40
N VAL A 16 -9.49 -19.99 -0.25
CA VAL A 16 -8.69 -18.92 0.41
C VAL A 16 -9.05 -17.52 -0.10
N ALA A 17 -9.38 -16.61 0.82
CA ALA A 17 -9.45 -15.19 0.54
C ALA A 17 -8.07 -14.53 0.71
N VAL A 18 -7.64 -13.72 -0.26
CA VAL A 18 -6.39 -12.96 -0.20
C VAL A 18 -6.72 -11.49 0.02
N ALA A 19 -6.26 -10.95 1.16
CA ALA A 19 -6.25 -9.52 1.42
C ALA A 19 -5.27 -8.83 0.46
N TYR A 20 -5.79 -8.41 -0.68
CA TYR A 20 -5.04 -7.99 -1.85
C TYR A 20 -4.97 -6.47 -1.93
N SER A 21 -3.77 -5.93 -1.72
CA SER A 21 -3.54 -4.47 -1.66
C SER A 21 -3.05 -3.87 -2.98
N GLY A 22 -2.94 -4.65 -4.06
CA GLY A 22 -2.32 -4.19 -5.32
C GLY A 22 -0.79 -4.03 -5.26
N GLY A 23 -0.15 -4.43 -4.16
CA GLY A 23 1.30 -4.41 -3.98
C GLY A 23 1.99 -5.67 -4.51
N ALA A 24 3.31 -5.64 -4.66
CA ALA A 24 4.08 -6.79 -5.17
C ALA A 24 3.92 -8.05 -4.32
N ASP A 25 3.94 -7.92 -2.99
CA ASP A 25 3.86 -9.07 -2.08
C ASP A 25 2.47 -9.72 -2.11
N SER A 26 1.40 -8.93 -1.96
CA SER A 26 0.02 -9.46 -2.00
C SER A 26 -0.38 -9.96 -3.40
N ALA A 27 0.16 -9.37 -4.47
CA ALA A 27 0.03 -9.88 -5.84
C ALA A 27 0.67 -11.26 -6.00
N LEU A 28 1.85 -11.49 -5.42
CA LEU A 28 2.50 -12.79 -5.47
C LEU A 28 1.69 -13.86 -4.73
N VAL A 29 1.13 -13.53 -3.57
CA VAL A 29 0.23 -14.45 -2.83
C VAL A 29 -1.00 -14.79 -3.64
N LEU A 30 -1.66 -13.78 -4.24
CA LEU A 30 -2.82 -13.98 -5.09
C LEU A 30 -2.52 -14.90 -6.28
N ALA A 31 -1.43 -14.62 -7.00
CA ALA A 31 -1.00 -15.44 -8.14
C ALA A 31 -0.60 -16.87 -7.73
N ALA A 32 0.05 -17.02 -6.57
CA ALA A 32 0.40 -18.35 -6.05
C ALA A 32 -0.85 -19.14 -5.66
N ALA A 33 -1.82 -18.51 -4.98
CA ALA A 33 -3.09 -19.12 -4.62
C ALA A 33 -3.85 -19.60 -5.86
N ALA A 34 -4.01 -18.72 -6.87
CA ALA A 34 -4.71 -19.07 -8.10
C ALA A 34 -4.05 -20.22 -8.85
N ARG A 35 -2.71 -20.22 -8.96
CA ARG A 35 -1.95 -21.28 -9.64
C ARG A 35 -1.99 -22.63 -8.92
N VAL A 36 -2.06 -22.62 -7.59
CA VAL A 36 -1.91 -23.85 -6.77
C VAL A 36 -3.26 -24.45 -6.40
N LEU A 37 -4.25 -23.62 -6.09
CA LEU A 37 -5.58 -24.05 -5.63
C LEU A 37 -6.63 -24.03 -6.74
N GLY A 38 -6.38 -23.30 -7.84
CA GLY A 38 -7.38 -22.96 -8.84
C GLY A 38 -8.00 -21.59 -8.57
N PRO A 39 -8.23 -20.75 -9.60
CA PRO A 39 -8.76 -19.40 -9.42
C PRO A 39 -10.16 -19.35 -8.79
N GLU A 40 -10.97 -20.39 -8.98
CA GLU A 40 -12.30 -20.57 -8.39
C GLU A 40 -12.28 -20.82 -6.87
N GLN A 41 -11.13 -21.26 -6.33
CA GLN A 41 -10.90 -21.46 -4.90
C GLN A 41 -10.28 -20.22 -4.23
N VAL A 42 -10.22 -19.10 -4.95
CA VAL A 42 -9.54 -17.88 -4.49
C VAL A 42 -10.47 -16.68 -4.61
N LEU A 43 -10.47 -15.86 -3.56
CA LEU A 43 -11.15 -14.57 -3.54
C LEU A 43 -10.13 -13.46 -3.32
N ALA A 44 -9.98 -12.54 -4.27
CA ALA A 44 -9.22 -11.32 -4.03
C ALA A 44 -10.11 -10.31 -3.32
N VAL A 45 -9.63 -9.68 -2.24
CA VAL A 45 -10.35 -8.62 -1.55
C VAL A 45 -9.48 -7.39 -1.36
N THR A 46 -9.87 -6.25 -1.93
CA THR A 46 -9.19 -4.96 -1.76
C THR A 46 -10.09 -4.00 -1.00
N ALA A 47 -9.74 -3.68 0.24
CA ALA A 47 -10.41 -2.64 1.00
C ALA A 47 -10.23 -1.26 0.34
N VAL A 48 -11.32 -0.53 0.18
CA VAL A 48 -11.36 0.81 -0.42
C VAL A 48 -11.70 1.83 0.65
N SER A 49 -10.83 2.84 0.80
CA SER A 49 -11.02 3.96 1.71
C SER A 49 -10.37 5.21 1.15
N GLU A 50 -10.51 6.33 1.85
CA GLU A 50 -9.83 7.59 1.49
C GLU A 50 -8.29 7.49 1.58
N SER A 51 -7.76 6.40 2.14
CA SER A 51 -6.33 6.15 2.31
C SER A 51 -5.69 5.46 1.09
N LEU A 52 -6.51 4.91 0.18
CA LEU A 52 -6.08 4.27 -1.07
C LEU A 52 -5.86 5.36 -2.13
N ALA A 53 -4.66 5.43 -2.68
CA ALA A 53 -4.35 6.40 -3.72
C ALA A 53 -5.06 6.07 -5.04
N ASP A 54 -5.36 7.11 -5.80
CA ASP A 54 -5.96 6.98 -7.13
C ASP A 54 -5.14 6.07 -8.06
N GLY A 55 -5.85 5.30 -8.90
CA GLY A 55 -5.26 4.35 -9.85
C GLY A 55 -4.82 3.00 -9.27
N GLU A 56 -4.58 2.90 -7.96
CA GLU A 56 -4.16 1.64 -7.32
C GLU A 56 -5.23 0.55 -7.46
N LEU A 57 -6.52 0.92 -7.31
CA LEU A 57 -7.64 -0.03 -7.41
C LEU A 57 -7.79 -0.59 -8.82
N LEU A 58 -7.60 0.25 -9.85
CA LEU A 58 -7.70 -0.18 -11.26
C LEU A 58 -6.60 -1.19 -11.59
N ALA A 59 -5.36 -0.92 -11.16
CA ALA A 59 -4.25 -1.84 -11.35
C ALA A 59 -4.46 -3.16 -10.60
N ALA A 60 -5.03 -3.10 -9.39
CA ALA A 60 -5.38 -4.29 -8.62
C ALA A 60 -6.42 -5.14 -9.36
N ARG A 61 -7.52 -4.52 -9.81
CA ARG A 61 -8.59 -5.22 -10.52
C ARG A 61 -8.11 -5.92 -11.78
N ARG A 62 -7.29 -5.24 -12.60
CA ARG A 62 -6.69 -5.83 -13.79
C ARG A 62 -5.91 -7.11 -13.50
N LEU A 63 -5.08 -7.12 -12.45
CA LEU A 63 -4.33 -8.33 -12.10
C LEU A 63 -5.25 -9.46 -11.65
N ALA A 64 -6.29 -9.17 -10.87
CA ALA A 64 -7.24 -10.20 -10.45
C ALA A 64 -7.98 -10.79 -11.65
N ASP A 65 -8.42 -9.94 -12.59
CA ASP A 65 -9.05 -10.34 -13.84
C ASP A 65 -8.10 -11.20 -14.71
N ASP A 66 -6.83 -10.79 -14.87
CA ASP A 66 -5.80 -11.54 -15.60
C ASP A 66 -5.53 -12.93 -15.01
N LEU A 67 -5.74 -13.09 -13.69
CA LEU A 67 -5.61 -14.36 -12.98
C LEU A 67 -6.91 -15.19 -12.98
N GLY A 68 -8.01 -14.64 -13.51
CA GLY A 68 -9.33 -15.27 -13.49
C GLY A 68 -9.96 -15.35 -12.08
N VAL A 69 -9.50 -14.53 -11.13
CA VAL A 69 -9.92 -14.58 -9.73
C VAL A 69 -11.03 -13.57 -9.48
N THR A 70 -12.07 -13.98 -8.74
CA THR A 70 -13.13 -13.05 -8.29
C THR A 70 -12.54 -11.97 -7.39
N HIS A 71 -12.85 -10.71 -7.67
CA HIS A 71 -12.34 -9.56 -6.92
C HIS A 71 -13.48 -8.76 -6.30
N LEU A 72 -13.46 -8.64 -4.97
CA LEU A 72 -14.39 -7.80 -4.19
C LEU A 72 -13.67 -6.60 -3.60
N THR A 73 -14.39 -5.49 -3.51
CA THR A 73 -13.84 -4.20 -3.11
C THR A 73 -14.70 -3.53 -2.03
N PRO A 74 -14.75 -4.08 -0.80
CA PRO A 74 -15.56 -3.50 0.27
C PRO A 74 -15.03 -2.12 0.67
N ARG A 75 -15.93 -1.23 1.08
CA ARG A 75 -15.54 0.04 1.68
C ARG A 75 -15.14 -0.17 3.14
N THR A 76 -14.07 0.47 3.59
CA THR A 76 -13.66 0.50 5.00
C THR A 76 -13.71 1.91 5.55
N HIS A 77 -13.82 2.01 6.88
CA HIS A 77 -14.05 3.28 7.57
C HIS A 77 -12.98 3.55 8.63
N GLU A 78 -11.72 3.21 8.36
CA GLU A 78 -10.65 3.44 9.35
C GLU A 78 -10.48 4.93 9.70
N SER A 79 -10.88 5.85 8.80
CA SER A 79 -10.90 7.30 9.02
C SER A 79 -11.89 7.76 10.12
N ALA A 80 -12.81 6.88 10.53
CA ALA A 80 -13.71 7.10 11.67
C ALA A 80 -13.11 6.60 13.00
N LEU A 81 -12.07 5.76 12.98
CA LEU A 81 -11.47 5.19 14.19
C LEU A 81 -10.58 6.23 14.90
N PRO A 82 -10.81 6.54 16.19
CA PRO A 82 -10.00 7.51 16.93
C PRO A 82 -8.50 7.18 16.89
N GLY A 83 -8.13 5.90 17.03
CA GLY A 83 -6.73 5.47 16.99
C GLY A 83 -6.05 5.65 15.62
N TYR A 84 -6.81 5.60 14.53
CA TYR A 84 -6.30 5.91 13.20
C TYR A 84 -6.16 7.42 12.99
N ARG A 85 -7.21 8.17 13.34
CA ARG A 85 -7.26 9.64 13.22
C ARG A 85 -6.16 10.32 14.01
N ALA A 86 -5.87 9.86 15.23
CA ALA A 86 -4.84 10.39 16.10
C ALA A 86 -3.44 10.38 15.46
N ASN A 87 -3.24 9.56 14.42
CA ASN A 87 -1.99 9.50 13.67
C ASN A 87 -0.76 9.28 14.57
N GLY A 88 -0.87 8.34 15.51
CA GLY A 88 0.25 7.90 16.33
C GLY A 88 1.06 6.78 15.66
N PRO A 89 2.13 6.30 16.32
CA PRO A 89 2.92 5.16 15.85
C PRO A 89 2.08 3.89 15.60
N ASP A 90 1.00 3.70 16.38
CA ASP A 90 0.07 2.57 16.22
C ASP A 90 -1.02 2.78 15.16
N ARG A 91 -1.03 3.88 14.39
CA ARG A 91 -2.05 4.14 13.33
C ARG A 91 -2.26 2.92 12.42
N CYS A 92 -1.17 2.28 12.02
CA CYS A 92 -1.21 1.11 11.14
C CYS A 92 -1.86 -0.11 11.80
N TYR A 93 -1.85 -0.25 13.13
CA TYR A 93 -2.60 -1.29 13.83
C TYR A 93 -4.10 -1.10 13.67
N PHE A 94 -4.61 0.12 13.94
CA PHE A 94 -6.03 0.43 13.81
C PHE A 94 -6.52 0.30 12.36
N CYS A 95 -5.74 0.81 11.40
CA CYS A 95 -6.03 0.65 9.98
C CYS A 95 -6.11 -0.82 9.57
N LYS A 96 -5.10 -1.63 9.93
CA LYS A 96 -5.09 -3.05 9.58
C LYS A 96 -6.17 -3.85 10.29
N SER A 97 -6.53 -3.46 11.51
CA SER A 97 -7.62 -4.07 12.26
C SER A 97 -8.94 -3.96 11.49
N GLU A 98 -9.37 -2.73 11.18
CA GLU A 98 -10.58 -2.46 10.39
C GLU A 98 -10.60 -3.20 9.05
N VAL A 99 -9.50 -3.09 8.31
CA VAL A 99 -9.37 -3.70 6.98
C VAL A 99 -9.48 -5.21 7.06
N LEU A 100 -8.80 -5.85 8.02
CA LEU A 100 -8.79 -7.31 8.13
C LEU A 100 -10.09 -7.84 8.71
N ASP A 101 -10.75 -7.12 9.63
CA ASP A 101 -12.08 -7.48 10.15
C ASP A 101 -13.12 -7.44 9.01
N THR A 102 -13.11 -6.39 8.21
CA THR A 102 -14.01 -6.24 7.05
C THR A 102 -13.77 -7.35 6.02
N ILE A 103 -12.50 -7.63 5.69
CA ILE A 103 -12.14 -8.68 4.72
C ILE A 103 -12.53 -10.05 5.26
N ALA A 104 -12.31 -10.34 6.54
CA ALA A 104 -12.65 -11.63 7.14
C ALA A 104 -14.17 -11.87 7.18
N ALA A 105 -14.94 -10.85 7.55
CA ALA A 105 -16.40 -10.93 7.52
C ALA A 105 -16.92 -11.21 6.10
N LEU A 106 -16.45 -10.44 5.11
CA LEU A 106 -16.82 -10.65 3.71
C LEU A 106 -16.38 -12.01 3.18
N ALA A 107 -15.16 -12.46 3.52
CA ALA A 107 -14.67 -13.78 3.13
C ALA A 107 -15.61 -14.88 3.67
N HIS A 108 -15.97 -14.81 4.95
CA HIS A 108 -16.88 -15.78 5.58
C HIS A 108 -18.27 -15.79 4.94
N GLU A 109 -18.85 -14.62 4.63
CA GLU A 109 -20.13 -14.50 3.90
C GLU A 109 -20.10 -15.20 2.53
N HIS A 110 -18.92 -15.27 1.91
CA HIS A 110 -18.69 -15.93 0.62
C HIS A 110 -18.18 -17.38 0.75
N GLY A 111 -18.14 -17.95 1.95
CA GLY A 111 -17.70 -19.33 2.20
C GLY A 111 -16.18 -19.54 2.25
N PHE A 112 -15.40 -18.48 2.50
CA PHE A 112 -13.95 -18.51 2.63
C PHE A 112 -13.56 -18.34 4.12
N GLU A 113 -13.15 -19.44 4.75
CA GLU A 113 -12.71 -19.44 6.17
C GLU A 113 -11.27 -18.94 6.35
N THR A 114 -10.43 -19.08 5.32
CA THR A 114 -9.02 -18.73 5.40
C THR A 114 -8.76 -17.39 4.72
N VAL A 115 -8.21 -16.43 5.48
CA VAL A 115 -7.71 -15.16 4.93
C VAL A 115 -6.18 -15.14 4.97
N ALA A 116 -5.56 -14.79 3.84
CA ALA A 116 -4.11 -14.67 3.70
C ALA A 116 -3.67 -13.24 3.31
N THR A 117 -2.48 -12.83 3.74
CA THR A 117 -1.84 -11.56 3.38
C THR A 117 -0.44 -11.74 2.80
N GLY A 118 0.07 -10.69 2.17
CA GLY A 118 1.42 -10.63 1.62
C GLY A 118 2.52 -10.30 2.62
N THR A 119 2.39 -10.51 3.93
CA THR A 119 3.50 -10.29 4.86
C THR A 119 4.67 -11.23 4.53
N ASN A 120 5.85 -10.67 4.27
CA ASN A 120 7.07 -11.40 3.92
C ASN A 120 8.05 -11.48 5.11
N ALA A 121 9.18 -12.17 4.93
CA ALA A 121 10.16 -12.40 5.99
C ALA A 121 10.85 -11.12 6.49
N ASP A 122 11.12 -10.16 5.59
CA ASP A 122 11.77 -8.90 5.96
C ASP A 122 10.82 -8.00 6.77
N ASP A 123 9.52 -8.03 6.46
CA ASP A 123 8.51 -7.30 7.23
C ASP A 123 8.43 -7.78 8.69
N ALA A 124 8.63 -9.07 8.95
CA ALA A 124 8.60 -9.62 10.31
C ALA A 124 9.84 -9.25 11.15
N ALA A 125 10.95 -8.91 10.50
CA ALA A 125 12.17 -8.45 11.16
C ALA A 125 12.15 -6.95 11.50
N ASP A 126 11.18 -6.20 10.94
CA ASP A 126 11.05 -4.76 11.13
C ASP A 126 10.33 -4.44 12.47
N PRO A 127 10.97 -3.70 13.39
CA PRO A 127 10.39 -3.40 14.70
C PRO A 127 9.17 -2.47 14.63
N TYR A 128 8.94 -1.78 13.51
CA TYR A 128 7.86 -0.80 13.35
C TYR A 128 6.71 -1.33 12.46
N ARG A 129 6.21 -2.53 12.77
CA ARG A 129 5.10 -3.16 12.02
C ARG A 129 3.88 -3.52 12.89
N PRO A 130 3.22 -2.52 13.49
CA PRO A 130 2.04 -2.75 14.33
C PRO A 130 0.85 -3.33 13.53
N GLY A 131 0.85 -3.19 12.20
CA GLY A 131 -0.12 -3.85 11.32
C GLY A 131 0.02 -5.38 11.23
N ILE A 132 1.23 -5.94 11.41
CA ILE A 132 1.44 -7.41 11.43
C ILE A 132 0.83 -8.00 12.70
N ARG A 133 1.00 -7.29 13.84
CA ARG A 133 0.37 -7.63 15.11
C ARG A 133 -1.16 -7.77 14.95
N ALA A 134 -1.81 -6.79 14.30
CA ALA A 134 -3.25 -6.83 14.04
C ALA A 134 -3.69 -8.07 13.24
N GLY A 135 -2.90 -8.49 12.24
CA GLY A 135 -3.17 -9.70 11.47
C GLY A 135 -2.99 -10.98 12.27
N ARG A 136 -1.93 -11.07 13.09
CA ARG A 136 -1.69 -12.23 13.95
C ARG A 136 -2.83 -12.47 14.94
N GLU A 137 -3.32 -11.40 15.58
CA GLU A 137 -4.43 -11.45 16.54
C GLU A 137 -5.74 -11.95 15.89
N ARG A 138 -5.89 -11.79 14.57
CA ARG A 138 -7.05 -12.22 13.78
C ARG A 138 -6.85 -13.57 13.08
N GLY A 139 -5.75 -14.28 13.35
CA GLY A 139 -5.46 -15.57 12.72
C GLY A 139 -5.15 -15.49 11.22
N ILE A 140 -4.80 -14.30 10.71
CA ILE A 140 -4.52 -14.10 9.29
C ILE A 140 -3.26 -14.86 8.87
N ARG A 141 -3.34 -15.58 7.76
CA ARG A 141 -2.26 -16.40 7.23
C ARG A 141 -1.24 -15.57 6.46
N THR A 142 0.03 -15.95 6.54
CA THR A 142 1.15 -15.21 5.94
C THR A 142 2.05 -16.14 5.13
N PRO A 143 1.59 -16.67 3.98
CA PRO A 143 2.30 -17.74 3.27
C PRO A 143 3.71 -17.34 2.79
N LEU A 144 3.97 -16.06 2.51
CA LEU A 144 5.32 -15.60 2.17
C LEU A 144 6.26 -15.68 3.38
N LEU A 145 5.81 -15.20 4.54
CA LEU A 145 6.54 -15.32 5.81
C LEU A 145 6.76 -16.78 6.19
N ASP A 146 5.72 -17.62 6.11
CA ASP A 146 5.79 -19.05 6.44
C ASP A 146 6.74 -19.82 5.49
N ALA A 147 6.94 -19.32 4.27
CA ALA A 147 7.89 -19.83 3.29
C ALA A 147 9.30 -19.23 3.44
N GLY A 148 9.49 -18.31 4.38
CA GLY A 148 10.74 -17.57 4.61
C GLY A 148 11.16 -16.71 3.42
N LEU A 149 10.22 -16.21 2.62
CA LEU A 149 10.53 -15.41 1.44
C LEU A 149 10.86 -13.97 1.82
N THR A 150 12.04 -13.51 1.43
CA THR A 150 12.42 -12.09 1.52
C THR A 150 11.79 -11.28 0.39
N LYS A 151 11.77 -9.97 0.52
CA LYS A 151 11.30 -9.03 -0.51
C LYS A 151 12.07 -9.17 -1.82
N ALA A 152 13.36 -9.43 -1.76
CA ALA A 152 14.18 -9.68 -2.95
C ALA A 152 13.73 -10.98 -3.66
N GLU A 153 13.45 -12.03 -2.90
CA GLU A 153 12.91 -13.28 -3.43
C GLU A 153 11.50 -13.12 -4.00
N VAL A 154 10.63 -12.36 -3.34
CA VAL A 154 9.29 -12.00 -3.82
C VAL A 154 9.38 -11.31 -5.19
N ARG A 155 10.22 -10.29 -5.33
CA ARG A 155 10.40 -9.58 -6.62
C ARG A 155 10.94 -10.50 -7.71
N ARG A 156 11.93 -11.33 -7.38
CA ARG A 156 12.54 -12.29 -8.33
C ARG A 156 11.51 -13.32 -8.81
N LEU A 157 10.72 -13.90 -7.91
CA LEU A 157 9.67 -14.86 -8.27
C LEU A 157 8.54 -14.18 -9.04
N SER A 158 8.10 -13.00 -8.61
CA SER A 158 7.10 -12.20 -9.33
C SER A 158 7.53 -11.89 -10.76
N ARG A 159 8.82 -11.55 -10.96
CA ARG A 159 9.40 -11.32 -12.29
C ARG A 159 9.45 -12.60 -13.12
N HIS A 160 9.84 -13.72 -12.51
CA HIS A 160 9.85 -15.02 -13.18
C HIS A 160 8.45 -15.43 -13.67
N TRP A 161 7.43 -15.09 -12.89
CA TRP A 161 6.02 -15.30 -13.20
C TRP A 161 5.39 -14.20 -14.07
N SER A 162 6.20 -13.26 -14.57
CA SER A 162 5.77 -12.10 -15.38
C SER A 162 4.65 -11.25 -14.74
N LEU A 163 4.59 -11.19 -13.41
CA LEU A 163 3.59 -10.35 -12.73
C LEU A 163 3.92 -8.88 -12.95
N PRO A 164 2.98 -8.03 -13.42
CA PRO A 164 3.24 -6.61 -13.72
C PRO A 164 3.69 -5.81 -12.50
N THR A 165 3.39 -6.29 -11.29
CA THR A 165 3.77 -5.66 -10.02
C THR A 165 5.20 -5.97 -9.57
N TRP A 166 5.98 -6.80 -10.29
CA TRP A 166 7.29 -7.29 -9.82
C TRP A 166 8.27 -6.17 -9.45
N ASN A 167 8.26 -5.06 -10.20
CA ASN A 167 9.08 -3.87 -9.94
C ASN A 167 8.28 -2.69 -9.40
N LYS A 168 7.02 -2.90 -9.00
CA LYS A 168 6.22 -1.82 -8.41
C LYS A 168 6.91 -1.30 -7.15
N PRO A 169 7.18 0.01 -7.02
CA PRO A 169 7.68 0.58 -5.78
C PRO A 169 6.69 0.33 -4.64
N ALA A 170 7.18 0.33 -3.40
CA ALA A 170 6.27 0.24 -2.27
C ALA A 170 5.39 1.50 -2.25
N THR A 171 4.07 1.32 -2.28
CA THR A 171 3.06 2.38 -2.19
C THR A 171 2.32 2.25 -0.85
N PRO A 172 2.89 2.75 0.27
CA PRO A 172 2.14 2.84 1.52
C PRO A 172 0.89 3.71 1.33
N CYS A 173 -0.10 3.58 2.24
CA CYS A 173 -1.31 4.38 2.20
C CYS A 173 -1.03 5.89 2.26
N LEU A 174 -1.97 6.70 1.79
CA LEU A 174 -1.86 8.17 1.77
C LEU A 174 -1.60 8.76 3.18
N ALA A 175 -2.11 8.15 4.24
CA ALA A 175 -1.87 8.60 5.62
C ALA A 175 -0.39 8.59 6.02
N SER A 176 0.45 7.78 5.37
CA SER A 176 1.91 7.81 5.56
C SER A 176 2.59 9.10 5.07
N ARG A 177 1.86 10.00 4.40
CA ARG A 177 2.35 11.33 4.01
C ARG A 177 2.07 12.37 5.08
N VAL A 178 1.19 12.09 6.03
CA VAL A 178 0.82 13.00 7.11
C VAL A 178 1.77 12.76 8.28
N ARG A 179 2.48 13.80 8.74
CA ARG A 179 3.38 13.70 9.91
C ARG A 179 2.62 13.16 11.12
N TYR A 180 3.25 12.27 11.90
CA TYR A 180 2.69 11.78 13.15
C TYR A 180 2.26 12.94 14.07
N GLY A 181 1.21 12.70 14.85
CA GLY A 181 0.57 13.69 15.72
C GLY A 181 -0.36 14.67 14.98
N ILE A 182 -0.32 14.75 13.65
CA ILE A 182 -1.29 15.50 12.87
C ILE A 182 -2.47 14.59 12.54
N GLU A 183 -3.67 15.04 12.90
CA GLU A 183 -4.87 14.26 12.66
C GLU A 183 -5.04 13.86 11.18
N VAL A 184 -5.26 12.57 10.93
CA VAL A 184 -5.60 12.07 9.59
C VAL A 184 -7.08 12.31 9.33
N THR A 185 -7.36 13.09 8.27
CA THR A 185 -8.73 13.39 7.84
C THR A 185 -8.91 13.11 6.34
N PRO A 186 -10.14 12.81 5.88
CA PRO A 186 -10.44 12.66 4.46
C PRO A 186 -9.93 13.84 3.61
N TYR A 187 -10.07 15.08 4.12
CA TYR A 187 -9.57 16.28 3.44
C TYR A 187 -8.05 16.24 3.24
N ARG A 188 -7.28 15.87 4.28
CA ARG A 188 -5.82 15.77 4.19
C ARG A 188 -5.37 14.66 3.27
N LEU A 189 -6.05 13.51 3.28
CA LEU A 189 -5.73 12.41 2.37
C LEU A 189 -5.98 12.83 0.91
N ALA A 190 -7.14 13.43 0.63
CA ALA A 190 -7.48 13.91 -0.70
C ALA A 190 -6.55 15.02 -1.21
N ARG A 191 -6.12 15.96 -0.34
CA ARG A 191 -5.19 17.02 -0.75
C ARG A 191 -3.79 16.46 -1.07
N VAL A 192 -3.33 15.46 -0.31
CA VAL A 192 -2.08 14.76 -0.59
C VAL A 192 -2.15 14.04 -1.94
N ASP A 193 -3.24 13.31 -2.19
CA ASP A 193 -3.38 12.53 -3.43
C ASP A 193 -3.40 13.44 -4.67
N ARG A 194 -4.23 14.50 -4.63
CA ARG A 194 -4.25 15.53 -5.68
C ARG A 194 -2.87 16.16 -5.91
N ALA A 195 -2.14 16.43 -4.82
CA ALA A 195 -0.81 17.02 -4.93
C ALA A 195 0.21 16.04 -5.54
N GLU A 196 0.22 14.76 -5.13
CA GLU A 196 1.11 13.76 -5.73
C GLU A 196 0.81 13.56 -7.22
N ALA A 197 -0.47 13.53 -7.60
CA ALA A 197 -0.88 13.42 -9.01
C ALA A 197 -0.45 14.65 -9.83
N ALA A 198 -0.75 15.85 -9.34
CA ALA A 198 -0.46 17.09 -10.08
C ALA A 198 1.04 17.38 -10.17
N VAL A 199 1.80 17.13 -9.10
CA VAL A 199 3.27 17.25 -9.12
C VAL A 199 3.89 16.24 -10.08
N ARG A 200 3.36 15.00 -10.14
CA ARG A 200 3.83 14.00 -11.11
C ARG A 200 3.63 14.48 -12.55
N THR A 201 2.46 15.03 -12.86
CA THR A 201 2.17 15.59 -14.19
C THR A 201 3.12 16.74 -14.52
N LEU A 202 3.27 17.71 -13.62
CA LEU A 202 4.18 18.85 -13.80
C LEU A 202 5.63 18.40 -14.06
N LEU A 203 6.13 17.43 -13.29
CA LEU A 203 7.47 16.89 -13.47
C LEU A 203 7.61 16.20 -14.83
N ALA A 204 6.62 15.39 -15.23
CA ALA A 204 6.63 14.71 -16.51
C ALA A 204 6.63 15.69 -17.70
N GLU A 205 5.82 16.74 -17.65
CA GLU A 205 5.78 17.82 -18.65
C GLU A 205 7.11 18.57 -18.76
N ALA A 206 7.83 18.72 -17.65
CA ALA A 206 9.18 19.28 -17.61
C ALA A 206 10.29 18.27 -18.02
N GLY A 207 9.92 17.07 -18.46
CA GLY A 207 10.87 16.00 -18.83
C GLY A 207 11.61 15.38 -17.63
N LEU A 208 11.09 15.53 -16.42
CA LEU A 208 11.65 14.98 -15.19
C LEU A 208 10.91 13.69 -14.81
N GLN A 209 11.45 12.56 -15.25
CA GLN A 209 10.88 11.25 -14.94
C GLN A 209 11.24 10.85 -13.50
N VAL A 210 10.25 10.89 -12.60
CA VAL A 210 10.40 10.46 -11.21
C VAL A 210 10.04 8.99 -11.01
N THR A 211 10.88 8.28 -10.26
CA THR A 211 10.56 6.94 -9.74
C THR A 211 9.86 7.08 -8.40
N ASP A 212 10.47 7.82 -7.47
CA ASP A 212 9.90 8.12 -6.17
C ASP A 212 9.36 9.55 -6.12
N LEU A 213 8.10 9.69 -5.70
CA LEU A 213 7.46 10.97 -5.44
C LEU A 213 6.55 10.84 -4.22
N ARG A 214 6.72 11.76 -3.26
CA ARG A 214 5.78 11.93 -2.14
C ARG A 214 5.52 13.40 -1.90
N VAL A 215 4.28 13.76 -1.61
CA VAL A 215 3.94 15.08 -1.06
C VAL A 215 3.54 14.89 0.39
N ARG A 216 4.40 15.35 1.30
CA ARG A 216 4.18 15.25 2.74
C ARG A 216 3.36 16.42 3.25
N ASP A 217 2.37 16.08 4.05
CA ASP A 217 1.61 17.02 4.84
C ASP A 217 2.23 17.14 6.23
N LEU A 218 2.90 18.27 6.46
CA LEU A 218 3.58 18.56 7.71
C LEU A 218 2.77 19.49 8.61
N GLY A 219 1.49 19.72 8.27
CA GLY A 219 0.57 20.58 9.01
C GLY A 219 0.71 22.04 8.58
N ASP A 220 1.85 22.63 8.92
CA ASP A 220 2.20 24.02 8.67
C ASP A 220 2.95 24.25 7.36
N ARG A 221 3.35 23.18 6.67
CA ARG A 221 4.09 23.22 5.41
C ARG A 221 3.85 21.97 4.56
N ALA A 222 4.17 22.07 3.28
CA ALA A 222 4.28 20.91 2.39
C ALA A 222 5.75 20.54 2.18
N ARG A 223 6.03 19.24 2.01
CA ARG A 223 7.35 18.81 1.54
C ARG A 223 7.20 17.86 0.37
N VAL A 224 7.80 18.21 -0.76
CA VAL A 224 7.86 17.37 -1.95
C VAL A 224 9.15 16.56 -1.88
N GLU A 225 9.02 15.24 -1.82
CA GLU A 225 10.14 14.30 -1.82
C GLU A 225 10.24 13.64 -3.20
N VAL A 226 11.39 13.78 -3.87
CA VAL A 226 11.65 13.20 -5.20
C VAL A 226 12.98 12.45 -5.24
N ASP A 227 13.27 11.75 -6.34
CA ASP A 227 14.59 11.14 -6.55
C ASP A 227 15.74 12.15 -6.27
N PRO A 228 16.81 11.77 -5.56
CA PRO A 228 17.87 12.71 -5.16
C PRO A 228 18.47 13.53 -6.32
N ALA A 229 18.61 12.91 -7.50
CA ALA A 229 19.14 13.57 -8.69
C ALA A 229 18.21 14.66 -9.27
N LEU A 230 16.93 14.66 -8.89
CA LEU A 230 15.91 15.57 -9.42
C LEU A 230 15.57 16.73 -8.49
N VAL A 231 16.04 16.73 -7.25
CA VAL A 231 15.68 17.72 -6.21
C VAL A 231 15.86 19.16 -6.70
N SER A 232 17.05 19.53 -7.16
CA SER A 232 17.34 20.90 -7.60
C SER A 232 16.51 21.32 -8.81
N ARG A 233 16.25 20.38 -9.74
CA ARG A 233 15.46 20.66 -10.96
C ARG A 233 13.98 20.80 -10.64
N ALA A 234 13.44 19.96 -9.76
CA ALA A 234 12.07 20.04 -9.29
C ALA A 234 11.82 21.32 -8.47
N ALA A 235 12.77 21.71 -7.60
CA ALA A 235 12.70 22.95 -6.82
C ALA A 235 12.69 24.22 -7.68
N ALA A 236 13.31 24.16 -8.86
CA ALA A 236 13.38 25.29 -9.79
C ALA A 236 12.12 25.45 -10.66
N LEU A 237 11.14 24.54 -10.58
CA LEU A 237 9.93 24.63 -11.39
C LEU A 237 9.00 25.75 -10.90
N PRO A 238 8.74 26.78 -11.73
CA PRO A 238 7.96 27.95 -11.29
C PRO A 238 6.53 27.61 -10.84
N ALA A 239 5.90 26.64 -11.50
CA ALA A 239 4.50 26.26 -11.24
C ALA A 239 4.32 25.33 -10.02
N LEU A 240 5.39 24.90 -9.35
CA LEU A 240 5.29 23.95 -8.24
C LEU A 240 4.43 24.48 -7.09
N GLY A 241 4.63 25.75 -6.71
CA GLY A 241 3.86 26.39 -5.66
C GLY A 241 2.38 26.50 -5.99
N GLU A 242 2.04 26.85 -7.24
CA GLU A 242 0.67 26.97 -7.73
C GLU A 242 -0.06 25.61 -7.74
N VAL A 243 0.63 24.56 -8.20
CA VAL A 243 0.12 23.18 -8.19
C VAL A 243 -0.18 22.71 -6.77
N LEU A 244 0.72 22.95 -5.83
CA LEU A 244 0.51 22.61 -4.41
C LEU A 244 -0.65 23.42 -3.80
N ALA A 245 -0.74 24.71 -4.11
CA ALA A 245 -1.81 25.56 -3.63
C ALA A 245 -3.18 25.07 -4.12
N ALA A 246 -3.31 24.78 -5.42
CA ALA A 246 -4.53 24.24 -6.03
C ALA A 246 -4.93 22.88 -5.45
N ALA A 247 -3.96 22.06 -5.04
CA ALA A 247 -4.24 20.77 -4.40
C ALA A 247 -4.81 20.91 -2.96
N GLY A 248 -4.62 22.06 -2.31
CA GLY A 248 -5.10 22.35 -0.95
C GLY A 248 -4.00 22.68 0.07
N PHE A 249 -2.80 23.05 -0.39
CA PHE A 249 -1.69 23.55 0.43
C PHE A 249 -1.50 25.07 0.31
N ALA A 250 -2.56 25.82 -0.03
CA ALA A 250 -2.51 27.27 -0.21
C ALA A 250 -1.90 27.99 1.01
N ALA A 251 -1.07 29.01 0.74
CA ALA A 251 -0.33 29.80 1.74
C ALA A 251 0.69 29.03 2.60
N LEU A 252 0.85 27.72 2.41
CA LEU A 252 1.84 26.94 3.14
C LEU A 252 3.21 27.06 2.45
N PRO A 253 4.30 27.29 3.20
CA PRO A 253 5.63 27.15 2.65
C PRO A 253 5.83 25.72 2.15
N HIS A 254 6.61 25.56 1.08
CA HIS A 254 6.98 24.25 0.56
C HIS A 254 8.49 24.12 0.38
N GLN A 255 8.96 22.88 0.46
CA GLN A 255 10.36 22.53 0.22
C GLN A 255 10.42 21.28 -0.65
N VAL A 256 11.48 21.17 -1.47
CA VAL A 256 11.79 19.96 -2.22
C VAL A 256 13.00 19.31 -1.60
N GLU A 257 12.90 18.01 -1.32
CA GLU A 257 13.91 17.23 -0.62
C GLU A 257 14.11 15.87 -1.27
N PRO A 258 15.26 15.19 -1.04
CA PRO A 258 15.43 13.82 -1.50
C PRO A 258 14.46 12.87 -0.80
N PHE A 259 13.88 11.96 -1.58
CA PHE A 259 13.04 10.88 -1.07
C PHE A 259 13.85 9.96 -0.17
N ARG A 260 13.23 9.59 0.95
CA ARG A 260 13.77 8.61 1.89
C ARG A 260 12.65 7.73 2.42
N SER A 261 12.80 6.42 2.23
CA SER A 261 11.85 5.44 2.79
C SER A 261 11.81 5.54 4.32
N GLY A 262 10.60 5.47 4.89
CA GLY A 262 10.40 5.50 6.34
C GLY A 262 10.75 6.82 7.02
N ARG A 263 10.96 7.92 6.29
CA ARG A 263 11.43 9.20 6.85
C ARG A 263 10.63 9.69 8.07
N LEU A 264 9.30 9.70 7.97
CA LEU A 264 8.42 10.13 9.07
C LEU A 264 8.47 9.22 10.31
N ASN A 265 8.98 7.99 10.21
CA ASN A 265 9.16 7.10 11.38
C ASN A 265 10.32 7.52 12.29
N THR A 266 11.17 8.42 11.80
CA THR A 266 12.40 8.84 12.50
C THR A 266 12.50 10.35 12.64
N GLU A 267 11.56 11.09 12.09
CA GLU A 267 11.49 12.54 12.29
C GLU A 267 10.83 12.82 13.64
N PRO A 268 11.34 13.81 14.39
CA PRO A 268 10.75 14.25 15.64
C PRO A 268 9.36 14.87 15.45
#